data_AF-A0AB39KKS2-F1
#
_entry.id   AF-A0AB39KKS2-F1
#
_cell.length_a   1.000
_cell.length_b   1.000
_cell.length_c   1.000
_cell.angle_alpha   90.00
_cell.angle_beta   90.00
_cell.angle_gamma   90.00
#
_symmetry.space_group_name_H-M   'P 1'
#
loop_
_entity.id
_entity.type
_entity.pdbx_description
1 polymer ?
#
loop_
_entity_poly.entity_id
_entity_poly.type
_entity_poly.pdbx_seq_one_letter_code
_entity_poly.pdbx_strand_id
1 'polypeptide(L)'
;MMRNPALYPTTLRYTTLKLANCLSSSSLYSAQQITQNMLCAESPMQDTLTDACYGDSGAGLTINNLEKPYLLGIASWGVGCAKVGYSGVYTRVTNYSDWINNYLHPSTIPEQKTSQTNQSGGGSVGIFMILLFVILAITRGRFIKSA
;
A
#
# COMPACT_ATOMS: atom_id res chain seq x y z
N MET A 1 -19.36 24.85 -25.51
CA MET A 1 -17.91 24.60 -25.47
C MET A 1 -17.53 23.73 -26.66
N MET A 2 -16.74 24.23 -27.60
CA MET A 2 -16.26 23.43 -28.74
C MET A 2 -15.14 22.50 -28.22
N ARG A 3 -15.34 21.18 -28.31
CA ARG A 3 -14.27 20.20 -28.00
C ARG A 3 -13.22 20.30 -29.09
N ASN A 4 -11.97 20.61 -28.72
CA ASN A 4 -10.83 20.46 -29.62
C ASN A 4 -10.54 18.95 -29.76
N PRO A 5 -10.81 18.31 -30.92
CA PRO A 5 -10.65 16.86 -31.08
C PRO A 5 -9.21 16.40 -30.93
N ALA A 6 -8.24 17.30 -31.13
CA ALA A 6 -6.81 17.00 -30.96
C ALA A 6 -6.40 16.90 -29.49
N LEU A 7 -7.08 17.62 -28.58
CA LEU A 7 -6.81 17.57 -27.14
C LEU A 7 -7.72 16.59 -26.39
N TYR A 8 -8.95 16.39 -26.88
CA TYR A 8 -9.94 15.52 -26.25
C TYR A 8 -10.52 14.55 -27.28
N PRO A 9 -9.76 13.50 -27.65
CA PRO A 9 -10.22 12.50 -28.60
C PRO A 9 -11.43 11.74 -28.04
N THR A 10 -12.34 11.33 -28.93
CA THR A 10 -13.53 10.53 -28.58
C THR A 10 -13.25 9.03 -28.47
N THR A 11 -12.06 8.61 -28.88
CA THR A 11 -11.58 7.23 -28.79
C THR A 11 -10.36 7.18 -27.86
N LEU A 12 -10.22 6.06 -27.15
CA LEU A 12 -9.06 5.82 -26.30
C LEU A 12 -7.77 5.88 -27.14
N ARG A 13 -6.75 6.56 -26.60
CA ARG A 13 -5.43 6.68 -27.20
C ARG A 13 -4.38 6.13 -26.25
N TYR A 14 -3.24 5.74 -26.82
CA TYR A 14 -2.04 5.37 -26.08
C TYR A 14 -0.82 5.82 -26.87
N THR A 15 0.31 5.92 -26.18
CA THR A 15 1.61 6.16 -26.81
C THR A 15 2.70 5.42 -26.05
N THR A 16 3.82 5.17 -26.73
CA THR A 16 5.00 4.53 -26.14
C THR A 16 5.97 5.60 -25.69
N LEU A 17 6.33 5.56 -24.41
CA LEU A 17 7.30 6.47 -23.80
C LEU A 17 8.52 5.70 -23.31
N LYS A 18 9.65 6.40 -23.19
CA LYS A 18 10.83 5.92 -22.45
C LYS A 18 10.92 6.64 -21.11
N LEU A 19 11.51 5.98 -20.12
CA LEU A 19 11.86 6.64 -18.86
C LEU A 19 12.94 7.69 -19.10
N ALA A 20 12.77 8.85 -18.48
CA ALA A 20 13.66 9.99 -18.60
C ALA A 20 14.21 10.40 -17.23
N ASN A 21 15.42 10.98 -17.23
CA ASN A 21 15.88 11.73 -16.07
C ASN A 21 15.18 13.10 -16.07
N CYS A 22 14.31 13.33 -15.08
CA CYS A 22 13.57 14.57 -14.91
C CYS A 22 14.45 15.83 -14.86
N LEU A 23 15.70 15.68 -14.43
CA LEU A 23 16.67 16.77 -14.25
C LEU A 23 17.91 16.55 -15.16
N SER A 24 17.71 15.97 -16.35
CA SER A 24 18.75 15.88 -17.37
C SER A 24 19.23 17.28 -17.80
N SER A 25 20.40 17.36 -18.44
CA SER A 25 20.94 18.65 -18.93
C SER A 25 20.06 19.33 -19.99
N SER A 26 19.19 18.59 -20.66
CA SER A 26 18.21 19.10 -21.62
C SER A 26 16.85 19.42 -20.99
N SER A 27 16.67 19.11 -19.71
CA SER A 27 15.44 19.40 -18.97
C SER A 27 15.38 20.87 -18.59
N LEU A 28 14.17 21.43 -18.69
CA LEU A 28 13.85 22.79 -18.24
C LEU A 28 13.13 22.79 -16.88
N TYR A 29 12.97 21.64 -16.23
CA TYR A 29 12.49 21.57 -14.86
C TYR A 29 13.57 22.04 -13.87
N SER A 30 13.13 22.75 -12.84
CA SER A 30 13.96 23.04 -11.67
C SER A 30 13.92 21.88 -10.67
N ALA A 31 15.00 21.72 -9.90
CA ALA A 31 15.09 20.67 -8.87
C ALA A 31 13.99 20.80 -7.79
N GLN A 32 13.49 22.01 -7.55
CA GLN A 32 12.42 22.28 -6.59
C GLN A 32 11.06 21.76 -7.04
N GLN A 33 10.85 21.54 -8.35
CA GLN A 33 9.58 21.04 -8.90
C GLN A 33 9.48 19.52 -8.89
N ILE A 34 10.61 18.82 -8.83
CA ILE A 34 10.68 17.37 -8.98
C ILE A 34 11.00 16.73 -7.63
N THR A 35 10.13 15.84 -7.17
CA THR A 35 10.32 15.12 -5.91
C THR A 35 10.72 13.66 -6.16
N GLN A 36 11.23 12.99 -5.13
CA GLN A 36 11.53 11.54 -5.20
C GLN A 36 10.30 10.66 -5.48
N ASN A 37 9.10 11.17 -5.22
CA ASN A 37 7.82 10.47 -5.49
C ASN A 37 7.37 10.60 -6.94
N MET A 38 8.19 11.20 -7.79
CA MET A 38 7.92 11.39 -9.21
C MET A 38 8.90 10.58 -10.06
N LEU A 39 8.46 10.25 -11.27
CA LEU A 39 9.29 9.80 -12.37
C LEU A 39 8.90 10.55 -13.63
N CYS A 40 9.81 10.62 -14.58
CA CYS A 40 9.55 11.27 -15.85
C CYS A 40 9.59 10.27 -17.00
N ALA A 41 8.74 10.53 -17.99
CA ALA A 41 8.73 9.79 -19.24
C ALA A 41 8.58 10.76 -20.41
N GLU A 42 9.20 10.42 -21.54
CA GLU A 42 9.19 11.27 -22.75
C GLU A 42 9.14 10.40 -24.01
N SER A 43 8.81 11.03 -25.15
CA SER A 43 8.84 10.35 -26.45
C SER A 43 10.24 9.79 -26.74
N PRO A 44 10.37 8.53 -27.18
CA PRO A 44 11.64 8.00 -27.63
C PRO A 44 12.09 8.63 -28.96
N MET A 45 11.17 9.20 -29.74
CA MET A 45 11.43 9.80 -31.05
C MET A 45 11.62 11.32 -30.92
N GLN A 46 12.54 11.88 -31.70
CA GLN A 46 12.86 13.32 -31.67
C GLN A 46 12.04 14.15 -32.68
N ASP A 47 11.59 13.51 -33.75
CA ASP A 47 10.83 14.09 -34.86
C ASP A 47 9.32 14.10 -34.63
N THR A 48 8.80 13.10 -33.89
CA THR A 48 7.40 13.02 -33.48
C THR A 48 7.30 12.90 -31.97
N LEU A 49 7.08 14.03 -31.30
CA LEU A 49 6.91 14.08 -29.86
C LEU A 49 5.48 13.69 -29.47
N THR A 50 5.39 12.76 -28.53
CA THR A 50 4.15 12.29 -27.92
C THR A 50 4.28 12.34 -26.40
N ASP A 51 3.14 12.49 -25.72
CA ASP A 51 3.06 12.58 -24.26
C ASP A 51 1.62 12.29 -23.81
N ALA A 52 1.42 12.03 -22.52
CA ALA A 52 0.12 12.21 -21.90
C ALA A 52 -0.25 13.70 -21.93
N CYS A 53 -1.55 14.01 -22.01
CA CYS A 53 -2.01 15.38 -22.20
C CYS A 53 -3.17 15.73 -21.26
N TYR A 54 -3.81 16.88 -21.50
CA TYR A 54 -4.95 17.32 -20.72
C TYR A 54 -6.06 16.27 -20.71
N GLY A 55 -6.57 15.95 -19.52
CA GLY A 55 -7.59 14.93 -19.33
C GLY A 55 -7.05 13.52 -19.05
N ASP A 56 -5.75 13.28 -19.22
CA ASP A 56 -5.13 11.97 -18.93
C ASP A 56 -4.66 11.81 -17.48
N SER A 57 -4.86 12.81 -16.60
CA SER A 57 -4.48 12.71 -15.19
C SER A 57 -5.12 11.47 -14.54
N GLY A 58 -4.29 10.62 -13.94
CA GLY A 58 -4.69 9.32 -13.39
C GLY A 58 -4.46 8.13 -14.32
N ALA A 59 -4.15 8.35 -15.60
CA ALA A 59 -3.85 7.26 -16.54
C ALA A 59 -2.57 6.50 -16.13
N GLY A 60 -2.57 5.18 -16.34
CA GLY A 60 -1.44 4.33 -15.98
C GLY A 60 -0.32 4.36 -17.02
N LEU A 61 0.92 4.51 -16.56
CA LEU A 61 2.13 4.25 -17.34
C LEU A 61 2.60 2.81 -17.04
N THR A 62 2.50 1.93 -18.04
CA THR A 62 2.84 0.52 -17.90
C THR A 62 4.09 0.14 -18.68
N ILE A 63 4.82 -0.88 -18.21
CA ILE A 63 5.86 -1.55 -19.00
C ILE A 63 5.35 -2.90 -19.51
N ASN A 64 5.61 -3.17 -20.78
CA ASN A 64 5.09 -4.35 -21.47
C ASN A 64 6.19 -5.37 -21.84
N ASN A 65 7.44 -5.15 -21.40
CA ASN A 65 8.60 -5.98 -21.76
C ASN A 65 8.80 -7.20 -20.83
N LEU A 66 7.76 -7.57 -20.07
CA LEU A 66 7.77 -8.65 -19.08
C LEU A 66 6.58 -9.59 -19.36
N GLU A 67 6.52 -10.75 -18.68
CA GLU A 67 5.43 -11.73 -18.84
C GLU A 67 4.02 -11.15 -18.62
N LYS A 68 3.94 -10.07 -17.83
CA LYS A 68 2.70 -9.32 -17.58
C LYS A 68 3.00 -7.82 -17.52
N PRO A 69 2.01 -6.95 -17.81
CA PRO A 69 2.20 -5.52 -17.68
C PRO A 69 2.35 -5.12 -16.21
N TYR A 70 3.32 -4.23 -15.93
CA TYR A 70 3.50 -3.64 -14.59
C TYR A 70 3.23 -2.15 -14.64
N LEU A 71 2.45 -1.64 -13.68
CA LEU A 71 2.19 -0.22 -13.51
C LEU A 71 3.39 0.45 -12.84
N LEU A 72 4.13 1.27 -13.59
CA LEU A 72 5.28 2.03 -13.06
C LEU A 72 4.88 3.40 -12.55
N GLY A 73 3.92 4.03 -13.22
CA GLY A 73 3.56 5.42 -12.94
C GLY A 73 2.10 5.73 -13.15
N ILE A 74 1.66 6.85 -12.59
CA ILE A 74 0.33 7.42 -12.80
C ILE A 74 0.52 8.83 -13.36
N ALA A 75 -0.08 9.13 -14.51
CA ALA A 75 -0.01 10.44 -15.16
C ALA A 75 -0.48 11.52 -14.18
N SER A 76 0.35 12.54 -13.95
CA SER A 76 0.09 13.54 -12.93
C SER A 76 0.00 14.93 -13.54
N TRP A 77 1.11 15.44 -14.06
CA TRP A 77 1.20 16.79 -14.59
C TRP A 77 2.34 16.93 -15.61
N GLY A 78 2.39 18.07 -16.30
CA GLY A 78 3.43 18.42 -17.26
C GLY A 78 3.26 19.87 -17.73
N VAL A 79 4.26 20.40 -18.43
CA VAL A 79 4.20 21.74 -19.02
C VAL A 79 3.81 21.63 -20.49
N GLY A 80 2.53 21.87 -20.78
CA GLY A 80 1.98 21.59 -22.11
C GLY A 80 1.91 20.08 -22.36
N CYS A 81 1.79 19.69 -23.63
CA CYS A 81 1.80 18.29 -24.04
C CYS A 81 2.93 18.08 -25.04
N ALA A 82 3.82 17.11 -24.77
CA ALA A 82 4.95 16.78 -25.63
C ALA A 82 5.86 17.99 -25.93
N LYS A 83 6.04 18.87 -24.94
CA LYS A 83 6.80 20.11 -25.10
C LYS A 83 8.29 19.85 -24.94
N VAL A 84 9.09 20.32 -25.91
CA VAL A 84 10.55 20.22 -25.87
C VAL A 84 11.11 20.76 -24.55
N GLY A 85 11.98 19.98 -23.92
CA GLY A 85 12.60 20.30 -22.63
C GLY A 85 11.74 19.98 -21.40
N TYR A 86 10.50 19.54 -21.58
CA TYR A 86 9.59 19.18 -20.48
C TYR A 86 9.02 17.78 -20.71
N SER A 87 9.63 16.78 -20.07
CA SER A 87 9.07 15.42 -20.01
C SER A 87 7.75 15.39 -19.21
N GLY A 88 6.85 14.47 -19.53
CA GLY A 88 5.66 14.22 -18.70
C GLY A 88 6.07 13.74 -17.31
N VAL A 89 5.37 14.21 -16.26
CA VAL A 89 5.65 13.88 -14.87
C VAL A 89 4.56 12.95 -14.32
N TYR A 90 5.01 11.82 -13.79
CA TYR A 90 4.17 10.75 -13.30
C TYR A 90 4.46 10.51 -11.81
N THR A 91 3.44 10.13 -11.04
CA THR A 91 3.62 9.58 -9.70
C THR A 91 4.39 8.27 -9.81
N ARG A 92 5.46 8.08 -9.03
CA ARG A 92 6.27 6.85 -8.99
C ARG A 92 5.57 5.79 -8.15
N VAL A 93 4.88 4.85 -8.78
CA VAL A 93 4.07 3.82 -8.09
C VAL A 93 4.91 2.93 -7.19
N THR A 94 6.18 2.69 -7.54
CA THR A 94 7.09 1.86 -6.72
C THR A 94 7.32 2.43 -5.31
N ASN A 95 7.17 3.74 -5.10
CA ASN A 95 7.29 4.33 -3.75
C ASN A 95 6.05 4.09 -2.88
N TYR A 96 4.97 3.59 -3.47
CA TYR A 96 3.69 3.39 -2.80
C TYR A 96 3.29 1.91 -2.75
N SER A 97 4.17 0.98 -3.15
CA SER A 97 3.84 -0.46 -3.21
C SER A 97 3.36 -1.01 -1.87
N ASP A 98 4.04 -0.65 -0.78
CA ASP A 98 3.70 -1.15 0.56
C ASP A 98 2.35 -0.61 1.02
N TRP A 99 2.11 0.68 0.80
CA TRP A 99 0.81 1.30 1.05
C TRP A 99 -0.27 0.61 0.22
N ILE A 100 -0.10 0.46 -1.10
CA ILE A 100 -1.05 -0.23 -1.98
C ILE A 100 -1.32 -1.65 -1.47
N ASN A 101 -0.28 -2.41 -1.14
CA ASN A 101 -0.39 -3.78 -0.65
C ASN A 101 -1.20 -3.86 0.65
N ASN A 102 -1.08 -2.89 1.55
CA ASN A 102 -1.87 -2.85 2.78
C ASN A 102 -3.38 -2.68 2.52
N TYR A 103 -3.78 -2.09 1.39
CA TYR A 103 -5.20 -1.97 1.00
C TYR A 103 -5.68 -3.14 0.14
N LEU A 104 -4.81 -3.72 -0.70
CA LEU A 104 -5.14 -4.88 -1.55
C LEU A 104 -5.16 -6.20 -0.77
N HIS A 105 -4.29 -6.29 0.23
CA HIS A 105 -4.20 -7.38 1.17
C HIS A 105 -4.34 -6.80 2.58
N PRO A 106 -5.54 -6.31 2.96
CA PRO A 106 -5.77 -5.94 4.34
C PRO A 106 -5.34 -7.12 5.18
N SER A 107 -4.47 -6.88 6.16
CA SER A 107 -4.19 -7.87 7.18
C SER A 107 -5.51 -8.09 7.90
N THR A 108 -6.35 -8.99 7.39
CA THR A 108 -7.59 -9.36 8.06
C THR A 108 -7.15 -9.98 9.36
N ILE A 109 -7.41 -9.20 10.42
CA ILE A 109 -7.30 -9.54 11.84
C ILE A 109 -5.86 -9.34 12.37
N PRO A 110 -5.59 -8.31 13.21
CA PRO A 110 -4.70 -8.57 14.33
C PRO A 110 -5.32 -9.77 15.02
N GLU A 111 -4.68 -10.93 14.87
CA GLU A 111 -4.89 -12.07 15.75
C GLU A 111 -5.15 -11.45 17.12
N GLN A 112 -6.35 -11.67 17.66
CA GLN A 112 -6.54 -11.38 19.06
C GLN A 112 -5.28 -11.98 19.69
N LYS A 113 -4.48 -11.17 20.40
CA LYS A 113 -3.87 -11.74 21.57
C LYS A 113 -5.05 -12.18 22.42
N THR A 114 -5.65 -13.32 22.08
CA THR A 114 -6.18 -14.23 23.06
C THR A 114 -5.01 -14.32 23.99
N SER A 115 -5.16 -13.72 25.16
CA SER A 115 -4.31 -14.01 26.29
C SER A 115 -4.42 -15.51 26.50
N GLN A 116 -3.70 -16.29 25.70
CA GLN A 116 -3.23 -17.60 26.07
C GLN A 116 -2.16 -17.30 27.12
N THR A 117 -2.62 -16.99 28.33
CA THR A 117 -1.92 -17.47 29.50
C THR A 117 -1.92 -18.98 29.38
N ASN A 118 -0.88 -19.50 28.72
CA ASN A 118 -0.30 -20.77 29.11
C ASN A 118 0.24 -20.59 30.52
N GLN A 119 -0.67 -20.58 31.50
CA GLN A 119 -0.34 -20.93 32.86
C GLN A 119 -0.74 -22.39 33.02
N SER A 120 0.23 -23.28 32.78
CA SER A 120 0.24 -24.62 33.37
C SER A 120 0.44 -24.46 34.89
N GLY A 121 -0.60 -23.99 35.56
CA GLY A 121 -0.72 -23.91 37.01
C GLY A 121 -1.76 -24.91 37.46
N GLY A 122 -1.45 -26.20 37.36
CA GLY A 122 -2.25 -27.28 37.93
C GLY A 122 -2.21 -27.24 39.46
N GLY A 123 -2.86 -26.24 40.05
CA GLY A 123 -3.12 -26.14 41.48
C GLY A 123 -4.44 -26.84 41.79
N SER A 124 -4.34 -28.06 42.31
CA SER A 124 -5.46 -28.88 42.77
C SER A 124 -6.38 -28.11 43.74
N VAL A 125 -7.50 -27.60 43.23
CA VAL A 125 -8.63 -27.10 44.04
C VAL A 125 -9.25 -28.24 44.87
N GLY A 126 -8.92 -29.50 44.54
CA GLY A 126 -9.37 -30.70 45.25
C GLY A 126 -8.74 -30.88 46.63
N ILE A 127 -7.45 -30.59 46.82
CA ILE A 127 -6.77 -30.87 48.09
C ILE A 127 -7.25 -29.93 49.21
N PHE A 128 -7.53 -28.66 48.90
CA PHE A 128 -8.00 -27.70 49.88
C PHE A 128 -9.45 -28.00 50.33
N MET A 129 -10.31 -28.44 49.41
CA MET A 129 -11.66 -28.90 49.74
C MET A 129 -11.62 -30.20 50.55
N ILE A 130 -10.76 -31.17 50.19
CA ILE A 130 -10.64 -32.43 50.94
C ILE A 130 -10.14 -32.19 52.36
N LEU A 131 -9.14 -31.31 52.56
CA LEU A 131 -8.66 -30.93 53.89
C LEU A 131 -9.74 -30.22 54.71
N LEU A 132 -10.55 -29.36 54.10
CA LEU A 132 -11.67 -28.70 54.77
C LEU A 132 -12.74 -29.71 55.22
N PHE A 133 -13.09 -30.68 54.37
CA PHE A 133 -14.03 -31.75 54.73
C PHE A 133 -13.49 -32.67 55.85
N VAL A 134 -12.20 -32.99 55.84
CA VAL A 134 -11.56 -33.80 56.90
C VAL A 134 -11.52 -33.02 58.22
N ILE A 135 -11.19 -31.73 58.20
CA ILE A 135 -11.19 -30.88 59.41
C ILE A 135 -12.62 -30.70 59.95
N LEU A 136 -13.62 -30.48 59.08
CA LEU A 136 -15.02 -30.41 59.48
C LEU A 136 -15.55 -31.74 60.03
N ALA A 137 -15.09 -32.89 59.52
CA ALA A 137 -15.42 -34.20 60.06
C ALA A 137 -14.76 -34.46 61.42
N ILE A 138 -13.49 -34.07 61.61
CA ILE A 138 -12.77 -34.23 62.88
C ILE A 138 -13.32 -33.29 63.96
N THR A 139 -13.69 -32.05 63.60
CA THR A 139 -14.29 -31.09 64.55
C THR A 139 -15.71 -31.46 64.94
N ARG A 140 -16.49 -32.07 64.03
CA ARG A 140 -17.82 -32.63 64.36
C ARG A 140 -17.75 -33.94 65.15
N GLY A 141 -16.69 -34.74 64.98
CA GLY A 141 -16.49 -36.00 65.71
C GLY A 141 -16.07 -35.84 67.18
N ARG A 142 -15.70 -34.62 67.62
CA ARG A 142 -15.17 -34.38 68.98
C ARG A 142 -16.21 -33.84 69.97
N PHE A 143 -17.48 -33.74 69.58
CA PHE A 143 -18.57 -33.22 70.43
C PHE A 143 -19.70 -34.23 70.74
N ILE A 144 -19.49 -35.53 70.49
CA ILE A 144 -20.40 -36.59 70.97
C ILE A 144 -19.58 -37.64 71.75
N LYS A 145 -19.12 -37.24 72.94
CA LYS A 145 -18.80 -38.13 74.08
C LYS A 145 -18.48 -37.27 75.31
N SER A 146 -19.53 -36.73 75.93
CA SER A 146 -19.57 -36.41 77.36
C SER A 146 -21.00 -36.11 77.77
N ALA A 147 -21.73 -37.18 78.07
CA ALA A 147 -22.70 -37.36 79.16
C ALA A 147 -23.27 -38.77 79.00
#